data_AF-A0A3D1U9G4-F1
#
_entry.id   AF-A0A3D1U9G4-F1
#
_cell.length_a   1.000
_cell.length_b   1.000
_cell.length_c   1.000
_cell.angle_alpha   90.00
_cell.angle_beta   90.00
_cell.angle_gamma   90.00
#
_symmetry.space_group_name_H-M   'P 1'
#
loop_
_entity.id
_entity.type
_entity.pdbx_description
1 polymer ?
#
loop_
_entity_poly.entity_id
_entity_poly.type
_entity_poly.pdbx_seq_one_letter_code
_entity_poly.pdbx_strand_id
1 'polypeptide(L)'
;MRRLSLVWLFAAGVLLCAGVSLAATAYDLGREFAAAEAWRDLTWDMFGARHPGVRYSVTDDRTRMLLPEDFTFFGYPLCEAEVAFGGDGRLDRLSVSLFNKGDAGSLATDEEAFAAVGSLPFFSGAKPAAVVGDGRGKTIACYDWADENLSAEARIGLSSPTGLSRRVEYVTVELARNRPRETTQASPVPAENLRREGSTLFIDGIPMVQQGQKGYCAPATLARVLRYYGIETDMHELALLLETDAGGGTRVNAAFPSLTRVAREAGLVRTDYWRIGAEKPAPEAFARAIRDCIDRGYPLVWAVNRTFPWDGSGEQGGHMRLVVGYDAAQDTLVYSDSWGAKSLRKRAPLEAAYGVTEFLTCLHPAEP
;
A
#
# COMPACT_ATOMS: atom_id res chain seq x y z
N MET A 1 14.48 -13.59 70.89
CA MET A 1 15.09 -12.24 70.77
C MET A 1 15.85 -12.17 69.46
N ARG A 2 15.64 -11.06 68.72
CA ARG A 2 16.38 -10.56 67.54
C ARG A 2 16.29 -11.37 66.23
N ARG A 3 15.29 -10.98 65.43
CA ARG A 3 15.33 -10.98 63.96
C ARG A 3 16.36 -9.96 63.48
N LEU A 4 17.12 -10.30 62.44
CA LEU A 4 17.80 -9.33 61.57
C LEU A 4 17.57 -9.74 60.12
N SER A 5 17.12 -8.76 59.36
CA SER A 5 16.58 -8.82 58.01
C SER A 5 17.71 -8.81 56.98
N LEU A 6 17.60 -9.59 55.91
CA LEU A 6 18.26 -9.28 54.64
C LEU A 6 17.22 -9.30 53.53
N VAL A 7 16.97 -8.12 52.97
CA VAL A 7 16.18 -7.87 51.77
C VAL A 7 17.08 -8.21 50.58
N TRP A 8 16.65 -9.16 49.73
CA TRP A 8 17.18 -9.32 48.38
C TRP A 8 16.09 -8.94 47.39
N LEU A 9 16.39 -7.93 46.57
CA LEU A 9 15.59 -7.51 45.43
C LEU A 9 15.51 -8.65 44.41
N PHE A 10 14.29 -9.11 44.10
CA PHE A 10 14.03 -9.95 42.95
C PHE A 10 14.07 -9.08 41.68
N ALA A 11 15.12 -9.24 40.88
CA ALA A 11 15.07 -8.91 39.46
C ALA A 11 14.30 -10.04 38.75
N ALA A 12 13.03 -9.80 38.45
CA ALA A 12 12.24 -10.68 37.59
C ALA A 12 12.67 -10.44 36.13
N GLY A 13 13.64 -11.23 35.66
CA GLY A 13 13.87 -11.41 34.23
C GLY A 13 12.65 -12.07 33.62
N VAL A 14 12.02 -11.39 32.66
CA VAL A 14 10.96 -11.96 31.84
C VAL A 14 11.59 -13.02 30.94
N LEU A 15 11.42 -14.28 31.31
CA LEU A 15 11.61 -15.42 30.42
C LEU A 15 10.52 -15.36 29.33
N LEU A 16 10.90 -14.94 28.13
CA LEU A 16 10.17 -15.33 26.92
C LEU A 16 10.29 -16.85 26.80
N CYS A 17 9.18 -17.56 27.00
CA CYS A 17 9.05 -18.95 26.59
C CYS A 17 9.17 -19.03 25.06
N ALA A 18 10.40 -19.19 24.58
CA ALA A 18 10.66 -19.67 23.23
C ALA A 18 10.20 -21.13 23.17
N GLY A 19 9.01 -21.36 22.64
CA GLY A 19 8.78 -22.59 21.90
C GLY A 19 9.74 -22.57 20.73
N VAL A 20 10.85 -23.30 20.85
CA VAL A 20 11.76 -23.56 19.73
C VAL A 20 10.99 -24.48 18.78
N SER A 21 10.17 -23.87 17.92
CA SER A 21 9.92 -24.45 16.62
C SER A 21 11.28 -24.49 15.92
N LEU A 22 11.69 -25.65 15.44
CA LEU A 22 12.81 -25.78 14.51
C LEU A 22 12.45 -24.96 13.27
N ALA A 23 12.76 -23.66 13.30
CA ALA A 23 12.51 -22.77 12.19
C ALA A 23 13.30 -23.30 11.00
N ALA A 24 12.58 -23.68 9.94
CA ALA A 24 13.17 -23.72 8.61
C ALA A 24 13.94 -22.39 8.44
N THR A 25 15.19 -22.46 7.98
CA THR A 25 16.00 -21.25 7.78
C THR A 25 15.24 -20.32 6.85
N ALA A 26 14.70 -19.22 7.38
CA ALA A 26 13.97 -18.25 6.59
C ALA A 26 14.86 -17.76 5.44
N TYR A 27 14.31 -17.68 4.23
CA TYR A 27 15.06 -17.29 3.05
C TYR A 27 15.39 -15.80 3.15
N ASP A 28 16.66 -15.42 3.00
CA ASP A 28 17.09 -14.02 3.10
C ASP A 28 17.02 -13.34 1.74
N LEU A 29 15.92 -12.62 1.51
CA LEU A 29 15.65 -11.86 0.28
C LEU A 29 16.69 -10.75 0.06
N GLY A 30 17.17 -10.15 1.15
CA GLY A 30 18.17 -9.08 1.06
C GLY A 30 19.47 -9.58 0.45
N ARG A 31 19.92 -10.76 0.88
CA ARG A 31 21.14 -11.39 0.32
C ARG A 31 20.95 -11.84 -1.12
N GLU A 32 19.79 -12.39 -1.47
CA GLU A 32 19.52 -12.83 -2.84
C GLU A 32 19.44 -11.65 -3.82
N PHE A 33 18.72 -10.59 -3.45
CA PHE A 33 18.44 -9.46 -4.32
C PHE A 33 19.48 -8.35 -4.27
N ALA A 34 20.51 -8.46 -3.43
CA ALA A 34 21.70 -7.62 -3.52
C ALA A 34 22.54 -7.90 -4.78
N ALA A 35 22.39 -9.08 -5.39
CA ALA A 35 23.13 -9.46 -6.58
C ALA A 35 22.43 -8.95 -7.85
N ALA A 36 23.15 -8.18 -8.68
CA ALA A 36 22.61 -7.61 -9.93
C ALA A 36 22.10 -8.69 -10.91
N GLU A 37 22.63 -9.92 -10.83
CA GLU A 37 22.24 -11.05 -11.66
C GLU A 37 20.77 -11.46 -11.44
N ALA A 38 20.25 -11.31 -10.21
CA ALA A 38 18.85 -11.62 -9.90
C ALA A 38 17.89 -10.75 -10.73
N TRP A 39 18.24 -9.47 -10.91
CA TRP A 39 17.41 -8.49 -11.62
C TRP A 39 17.39 -8.65 -13.13
N ARG A 40 18.40 -9.34 -13.66
CA ARG A 40 18.47 -9.65 -15.08
C ARG A 40 17.57 -10.81 -15.41
N ASP A 41 17.81 -11.99 -14.84
CA ASP A 41 17.27 -13.24 -15.41
C ASP A 41 16.18 -13.91 -14.55
N LEU A 42 15.90 -13.40 -13.35
CA LEU A 42 14.93 -14.04 -12.48
C LEU A 42 13.50 -13.77 -12.95
N THR A 43 12.83 -14.84 -13.37
CA THR A 43 11.37 -14.87 -13.54
C THR A 43 10.70 -15.39 -12.28
N TRP A 44 9.38 -15.22 -12.20
CA TRP A 44 8.60 -15.75 -11.08
C TRP A 44 8.72 -17.27 -10.94
N ASP A 45 8.63 -18.00 -12.05
CA ASP A 45 8.73 -19.46 -12.03
C ASP A 45 10.11 -19.92 -11.52
N MET A 46 11.16 -19.20 -11.91
CA MET A 46 12.51 -19.44 -11.41
C MET A 46 12.63 -19.12 -9.92
N PHE A 47 12.00 -18.05 -9.43
CA PHE A 47 11.96 -17.71 -8.01
C PHE A 47 11.23 -18.81 -7.20
N GLY A 48 10.06 -19.25 -7.65
CA GLY A 48 9.32 -20.34 -7.01
C GLY A 48 10.08 -21.67 -7.01
N ALA A 49 10.84 -21.96 -8.07
CA ALA A 49 11.70 -23.15 -8.15
C ALA A 49 12.91 -23.07 -7.21
N ARG A 50 13.46 -21.87 -6.98
CA ARG A 50 14.58 -21.65 -6.04
C ARG A 50 14.16 -21.76 -4.58
N HIS A 51 12.90 -21.42 -4.30
CA HIS A 51 12.33 -21.39 -2.96
C HIS A 51 11.14 -22.35 -2.87
N PRO A 52 11.39 -23.67 -2.91
CA PRO A 52 10.30 -24.64 -2.86
C PRO A 52 9.51 -24.45 -1.56
N GLY A 53 8.20 -24.23 -1.70
CA GLY A 53 7.32 -23.96 -0.57
C GLY A 53 7.02 -22.48 -0.31
N VAL A 54 7.48 -21.54 -1.15
CA VAL A 54 7.00 -20.14 -1.09
C VAL A 54 5.48 -20.13 -1.08
N ARG A 55 4.92 -19.62 0.00
CA ARG A 55 3.53 -19.24 0.06
C ARG A 55 3.43 -17.78 -0.37
N TYR A 56 2.54 -17.52 -1.31
CA TYR A 56 2.30 -16.18 -1.82
C TYR A 56 0.82 -16.01 -2.12
N SER A 57 0.37 -14.77 -2.10
CA SER A 57 -0.89 -14.39 -2.73
C SER A 57 -0.59 -13.69 -4.05
N VAL A 58 -1.27 -14.13 -5.10
CA VAL A 58 -1.27 -13.40 -6.38
C VAL A 58 -2.06 -12.12 -6.15
N THR A 59 -1.40 -10.98 -6.31
CA THR A 59 -2.02 -9.66 -6.13
C THR A 59 -2.59 -9.18 -7.47
N ASP A 60 -1.86 -9.37 -8.56
CA ASP A 60 -2.27 -9.25 -9.96
C ASP A 60 -1.40 -10.17 -10.86
N ASP A 61 -1.47 -10.04 -12.19
CA ASP A 61 -0.68 -10.88 -13.12
C ASP A 61 0.84 -10.68 -12.95
N ARG A 62 1.26 -9.52 -12.48
CA ARG A 62 2.66 -9.06 -12.42
C ARG A 62 3.23 -8.99 -11.01
N THR A 63 2.39 -9.09 -9.98
CA THR A 63 2.81 -8.82 -8.60
C THR A 63 2.41 -9.98 -7.69
N ARG A 64 3.30 -10.31 -6.74
CA ARG A 64 3.17 -11.43 -5.82
C ARG A 64 3.51 -10.94 -4.42
N MET A 65 2.60 -11.11 -3.47
CA MET A 65 2.85 -10.84 -2.05
C MET A 65 3.31 -12.14 -1.40
N LEU A 66 4.53 -12.16 -0.87
CA LEU A 66 5.12 -13.30 -0.17
C LEU A 66 4.59 -13.38 1.26
N LEU A 67 4.53 -14.58 1.84
CA LEU A 67 4.25 -14.73 3.26
C LEU A 67 5.51 -14.43 4.10
N PRO A 68 5.49 -13.39 4.94
CA PRO A 68 6.69 -12.84 5.55
C PRO A 68 7.35 -13.74 6.60
N GLU A 69 6.62 -14.69 7.20
CA GLU A 69 7.15 -15.66 8.17
C GLU A 69 8.25 -16.58 7.59
N ASP A 70 8.26 -16.74 6.26
CA ASP A 70 9.19 -17.62 5.56
C ASP A 70 10.45 -16.87 5.07
N PHE A 71 10.50 -15.54 5.25
CA PHE A 71 11.53 -14.66 4.69
C PHE A 71 12.14 -13.67 5.69
N THR A 72 13.39 -13.28 5.41
CA THR A 72 14.08 -12.18 6.08
C THR A 72 14.70 -11.23 5.06
N PHE A 73 15.14 -10.06 5.50
CA PHE A 73 15.90 -9.13 4.68
C PHE A 73 17.16 -8.70 5.43
N PHE A 74 18.31 -9.24 5.03
CA PHE A 74 19.58 -9.15 5.77
C PHE A 74 19.46 -9.58 7.23
N GLY A 75 18.73 -10.66 7.48
CA GLY A 75 18.45 -11.19 8.82
C GLY A 75 17.37 -10.44 9.61
N TYR A 76 16.82 -9.34 9.09
CA TYR A 76 15.65 -8.69 9.71
C TYR A 76 14.38 -9.48 9.37
N PRO A 77 13.52 -9.78 10.35
CA PRO A 77 12.20 -10.35 10.08
C PRO A 77 11.36 -9.34 9.29
N LEU A 78 10.52 -9.85 8.40
CA LEU A 78 9.65 -9.02 7.56
C LEU A 78 8.25 -8.94 8.16
N CYS A 79 7.62 -7.77 8.03
CA CYS A 79 6.17 -7.62 8.21
C CYS A 79 5.42 -7.90 6.91
N GLU A 80 5.97 -7.46 5.77
CA GLU A 80 5.41 -7.66 4.43
C GLU A 80 6.53 -7.73 3.40
N ALA A 81 6.30 -8.46 2.31
CA ALA A 81 7.22 -8.55 1.18
C ALA A 81 6.45 -8.71 -0.13
N GLU A 82 6.65 -7.78 -1.06
CA GLU A 82 6.04 -7.74 -2.38
C GLU A 82 7.12 -7.85 -3.45
N VAL A 83 6.92 -8.76 -4.41
CA VAL A 83 7.77 -8.91 -5.58
C VAL A 83 6.94 -8.58 -6.81
N ALA A 84 7.40 -7.61 -7.59
CA ALA A 84 6.78 -7.21 -8.86
C ALA A 84 7.67 -7.57 -10.04
N PHE A 85 7.03 -8.01 -11.11
CA PHE A 85 7.63 -8.42 -12.38
C PHE A 85 7.21 -7.46 -13.48
N GLY A 86 8.14 -7.10 -14.34
CA GLY A 86 7.90 -6.21 -15.47
C GLY A 86 7.06 -6.88 -16.56
N GLY A 87 6.67 -6.10 -17.57
CA GLY A 87 5.98 -6.64 -18.75
C GLY A 87 6.80 -7.69 -19.54
N ASP A 88 8.11 -7.74 -19.31
CA ASP A 88 9.05 -8.74 -19.82
C ASP A 88 9.06 -10.04 -18.99
N GLY A 89 8.27 -10.11 -17.90
CA GLY A 89 8.18 -11.26 -17.00
C GLY A 89 9.37 -11.42 -16.05
N ARG A 90 10.27 -10.43 -16.01
CA ARG A 90 11.49 -10.43 -15.18
C ARG A 90 11.31 -9.57 -13.93
N LEU A 91 12.09 -9.87 -12.89
CA LEU A 91 12.08 -9.10 -11.64
C LEU A 91 12.25 -7.61 -11.93
N ASP A 92 11.34 -6.81 -11.38
CA ASP A 92 11.31 -5.36 -11.61
C ASP A 92 11.44 -4.58 -10.31
N ARG A 93 10.79 -5.06 -9.25
CA ARG A 93 10.82 -4.43 -7.93
C ARG A 93 10.63 -5.46 -6.81
N LEU A 94 11.31 -5.21 -5.69
CA LEU A 94 11.09 -5.85 -4.40
C LEU A 94 10.78 -4.74 -3.39
N SER A 95 9.60 -4.77 -2.79
CA SER A 95 9.23 -3.87 -1.70
C SER A 95 9.09 -4.69 -0.42
N VAL A 96 9.81 -4.33 0.65
CA VAL A 96 9.72 -5.01 1.95
C VAL A 96 9.37 -4.02 3.06
N SER A 97 8.54 -4.46 4.00
CA SER A 97 8.27 -3.76 5.25
C SER A 97 9.07 -4.46 6.34
N LEU A 98 10.11 -3.80 6.87
CA LEU A 98 10.85 -4.28 8.04
C LEU A 98 10.05 -4.03 9.32
N PHE A 99 9.26 -2.96 9.31
CA PHE A 99 8.36 -2.61 10.38
C PHE A 99 7.17 -1.83 9.82
N ASN A 100 5.99 -2.12 10.33
CA ASN A 100 4.87 -1.19 10.28
C ASN A 100 4.06 -1.36 11.56
N LYS A 101 3.55 -0.25 12.10
CA LYS A 101 2.79 -0.25 13.36
C LYS A 101 1.54 -1.11 13.32
N GLY A 102 0.93 -1.26 12.14
CA GLY A 102 -0.27 -2.07 11.93
C GLY A 102 -0.05 -3.56 12.25
N ASP A 103 1.12 -4.11 11.93
CA ASP A 103 1.45 -5.52 12.17
C ASP A 103 2.33 -5.74 13.39
N ALA A 104 3.39 -4.95 13.52
CA ALA A 104 4.44 -5.16 14.51
C ALA A 104 4.20 -4.37 15.81
N GLY A 105 3.09 -3.61 15.88
CA GLY A 105 2.76 -2.80 17.05
C GLY A 105 3.65 -1.56 17.16
N SER A 106 4.64 -1.55 18.04
CA SER A 106 5.50 -0.38 18.23
C SER A 106 6.95 -0.80 18.39
N LEU A 107 7.84 -0.15 17.64
CA LEU A 107 9.28 -0.18 17.93
C LEU A 107 9.56 0.53 19.27
N ALA A 108 10.66 0.16 19.91
CA ALA A 108 11.00 0.75 21.20
C ALA A 108 11.54 2.18 21.01
N THR A 109 12.33 2.45 19.95
CA THR A 109 12.81 3.81 19.62
C THR A 109 12.94 4.08 18.10
N ASP A 110 13.03 5.36 17.72
CA ASP A 110 13.40 5.75 16.35
C ASP A 110 14.88 5.48 16.04
N GLU A 111 15.75 5.52 17.04
CA GLU A 111 17.16 5.11 16.95
C GLU A 111 17.32 3.67 16.45
N GLU A 112 16.48 2.74 16.91
CA GLU A 112 16.46 1.36 16.42
C GLU A 112 16.10 1.29 14.93
N ALA A 113 15.14 2.09 14.47
CA ALA A 113 14.76 2.14 13.05
C ALA A 113 15.90 2.69 12.17
N PHE A 114 16.54 3.78 12.61
CA PHE A 114 17.68 4.35 11.90
C PHE A 114 18.89 3.40 11.90
N ALA A 115 19.14 2.70 13.00
CA ALA A 115 20.21 1.70 13.09
C ALA A 115 19.93 0.50 12.16
N ALA A 116 18.68 0.03 12.11
CA ALA A 116 18.29 -1.05 11.21
C ALA A 116 18.56 -0.68 9.74
N VAL A 117 18.08 0.48 9.28
CA VAL A 117 18.32 0.95 7.91
C VAL A 117 19.80 1.19 7.64
N GLY A 118 20.52 1.85 8.55
CA GLY A 118 21.96 2.14 8.39
C GLY A 118 22.86 0.91 8.42
N SER A 119 22.36 -0.24 8.89
CA SER A 119 23.09 -1.52 8.85
C SER A 119 22.99 -2.23 7.50
N LEU A 120 22.01 -1.84 6.66
CA LEU A 120 21.80 -2.47 5.36
C LEU A 120 22.99 -2.13 4.43
N PRO A 121 23.48 -3.09 3.62
CA PRO A 121 24.66 -2.87 2.79
C PRO A 121 24.57 -1.66 1.84
N PHE A 122 23.37 -1.38 1.32
CA PHE A 122 23.12 -0.25 0.42
C PHE A 122 23.27 1.12 1.10
N PHE A 123 23.01 1.21 2.40
CA PHE A 123 22.95 2.46 3.15
C PHE A 123 24.01 2.55 4.25
N SER A 124 25.02 1.67 4.20
CA SER A 124 26.06 1.60 5.22
C SER A 124 26.82 2.93 5.32
N GLY A 125 26.76 3.55 6.51
CA GLY A 125 27.37 4.85 6.77
C GLY A 125 26.64 6.05 6.13
N ALA A 126 25.51 5.82 5.44
CA ALA A 126 24.69 6.88 4.89
C ALA A 126 23.88 7.60 5.98
N LYS A 127 23.57 8.87 5.73
CA LYS A 127 22.55 9.64 6.45
C LYS A 127 21.34 9.81 5.53
N PRO A 128 20.14 10.03 6.07
CA PRO A 128 18.97 10.21 5.22
C PRO A 128 19.19 11.43 4.29
N ALA A 129 19.02 11.21 2.99
CA ALA A 129 19.22 12.19 1.94
C ALA A 129 18.14 13.28 1.96
N ALA A 130 16.93 12.93 2.40
CA ALA A 130 15.82 13.86 2.55
C ALA A 130 15.02 13.56 3.84
N VAL A 131 14.49 14.62 4.44
CA VAL A 131 13.45 14.54 5.46
C VAL A 131 12.25 15.33 4.96
N VAL A 132 11.22 14.62 4.48
CA VAL A 132 9.97 15.24 3.99
C VAL A 132 9.04 15.41 5.19
N GLY A 133 8.61 16.63 5.49
CA GLY A 133 7.72 16.92 6.60
C GLY A 133 6.39 17.51 6.16
N ASP A 134 5.32 17.23 6.92
CA ASP A 134 4.01 17.84 6.71
C ASP A 134 3.82 19.16 7.48
N GLY A 135 4.83 19.57 8.25
CA GLY A 135 4.78 20.73 9.14
C GLY A 135 3.90 20.56 10.39
N ARG A 136 3.32 19.37 10.61
CA ARG A 136 2.42 19.02 11.72
C ARG A 136 2.94 17.84 12.54
N GLY A 137 4.26 17.66 12.55
CA GLY A 137 4.93 16.65 13.35
C GLY A 137 5.05 15.29 12.69
N LYS A 138 4.73 15.14 11.40
CA LYS A 138 5.07 13.94 10.62
C LYS A 138 6.25 14.19 9.72
N THR A 139 7.14 13.22 9.66
CA THR A 139 8.36 13.30 8.85
C THR A 139 8.68 11.94 8.25
N ILE A 140 9.20 11.94 7.04
CA ILE A 140 9.69 10.75 6.34
C ILE A 140 11.17 10.96 6.11
N ALA A 141 12.00 10.12 6.71
CA ALA A 141 13.43 10.09 6.41
C ALA A 141 13.69 9.12 5.25
N CYS A 142 14.30 9.59 4.17
CA CYS A 142 14.60 8.81 2.97
C CYS A 142 16.10 8.54 2.87
N TYR A 143 16.46 7.31 2.55
CA TYR A 143 17.80 6.88 2.18
C TYR A 143 17.75 6.41 0.75
N ASP A 144 18.65 6.90 -0.08
CA ASP A 144 18.72 6.56 -1.49
C ASP A 144 20.11 6.04 -1.81
N TRP A 145 20.16 4.98 -2.61
CA TRP A 145 21.37 4.42 -3.17
C TRP A 145 21.07 3.92 -4.58
N ALA A 146 22.00 4.08 -5.52
CA ALA A 146 21.87 3.49 -6.84
C ALA A 146 23.26 3.24 -7.45
N ASP A 147 23.36 2.18 -8.25
CA ASP A 147 24.46 1.93 -9.17
C ASP A 147 23.95 1.88 -10.62
N GLU A 148 24.71 1.35 -11.57
CA GLU A 148 24.26 1.24 -12.97
C GLU A 148 23.06 0.31 -13.22
N ASN A 149 22.76 -0.64 -12.33
CA ASN A 149 21.79 -1.72 -12.54
C ASN A 149 20.66 -1.73 -11.50
N LEU A 150 20.92 -1.26 -10.29
CA LEU A 150 20.05 -1.41 -9.12
C LEU A 150 19.90 -0.07 -8.38
N SER A 151 18.68 0.24 -7.97
CA SER A 151 18.39 1.30 -7.01
C SER A 151 17.82 0.69 -5.73
N ALA A 152 18.21 1.24 -4.59
CA ALA A 152 17.67 0.93 -3.28
C ALA A 152 17.18 2.22 -2.62
N GLU A 153 15.95 2.22 -2.12
CA GLU A 153 15.40 3.30 -1.32
C GLU A 153 14.88 2.74 0.01
N ALA A 154 15.20 3.39 1.13
CA ALA A 154 14.57 3.08 2.41
C ALA A 154 13.88 4.32 2.98
N ARG A 155 12.69 4.11 3.54
CA ARG A 155 11.87 5.16 4.14
C ARG A 155 11.55 4.83 5.60
N ILE A 156 11.74 5.80 6.47
CA ILE A 156 11.35 5.73 7.89
C ILE A 156 10.27 6.80 8.13
N GLY A 157 9.04 6.35 8.34
CA GLY A 157 7.92 7.20 8.68
C GLY A 157 7.87 7.48 10.19
N LEU A 158 7.86 8.75 10.56
CA LEU A 158 7.85 9.21 11.94
C LEU A 158 6.65 10.13 12.20
N SER A 159 6.06 10.03 13.38
CA SER A 159 5.08 10.97 13.89
C SER A 159 5.50 11.53 15.26
N SER A 160 5.10 12.75 15.58
CA SER A 160 5.32 13.38 16.89
C SER A 160 4.01 13.98 17.40
N PRO A 161 3.10 13.14 17.96
CA PRO A 161 1.76 13.57 18.33
C PRO A 161 1.73 14.67 19.39
N THR A 162 2.72 14.70 20.30
CA THR A 162 2.82 15.66 21.40
C THR A 162 3.97 16.65 21.25
N GLY A 163 4.78 16.53 20.18
CA GLY A 163 6.02 17.28 20.03
C GLY A 163 7.17 16.82 20.93
N LEU A 164 6.89 15.97 21.94
CA LEU A 164 7.85 15.56 22.97
C LEU A 164 8.58 14.26 22.63
N SER A 165 7.98 13.38 21.84
CA SER A 165 8.59 12.13 21.42
C SER A 165 8.17 11.75 20.00
N ARG A 166 9.14 11.20 19.25
CA ARG A 166 8.89 10.62 17.94
C ARG A 166 8.45 9.18 18.09
N ARG A 167 7.52 8.77 17.25
CA ARG A 167 7.07 7.39 17.09
C ARG A 167 7.39 6.95 15.68
N VAL A 168 7.94 5.75 15.55
CA VAL A 168 8.09 5.10 14.24
C VAL A 168 6.74 4.53 13.84
N GLU A 169 6.26 4.92 12.66
CA GLU A 169 5.00 4.46 12.09
C GLU A 169 5.26 3.32 11.09
N TYR A 170 6.35 3.40 10.32
CA TYR A 170 6.81 2.34 9.41
C TYR A 170 8.30 2.45 9.08
N VAL A 171 8.88 1.33 8.63
CA VAL A 171 10.20 1.21 8.00
C VAL A 171 10.06 0.30 6.78
N THR A 172 10.26 0.87 5.60
CA THR A 172 10.20 0.12 4.33
C THR A 172 11.53 0.24 3.58
N VAL A 173 11.82 -0.79 2.78
CA VAL A 173 12.95 -0.82 1.85
C VAL A 173 12.43 -1.29 0.51
N GLU A 174 12.80 -0.59 -0.55
CA GLU A 174 12.49 -0.94 -1.92
C GLU A 174 13.79 -1.12 -2.69
N LEU A 175 13.91 -2.26 -3.38
CA LEU A 175 14.91 -2.49 -4.40
C LEU A 175 14.21 -2.50 -5.75
N ALA A 176 14.80 -1.88 -6.77
CA ALA A 176 14.24 -1.86 -8.12
C ALA A 176 15.35 -1.80 -9.17
N ARG A 177 15.07 -2.30 -10.38
CA ARG A 177 15.97 -2.09 -11.53
C ARG A 177 16.26 -0.60 -11.66
N ASN A 178 17.53 -0.20 -11.70
CA ASN A 178 17.85 1.21 -11.84
C ASN A 178 17.44 1.69 -13.24
N ARG A 179 16.32 2.39 -13.28
CA ARG A 179 15.85 3.14 -14.43
C ARG A 179 15.82 4.60 -14.02
N PRO A 180 16.02 5.55 -14.95
CA PRO A 180 15.71 6.94 -14.68
C PRO A 180 14.31 6.99 -14.06
N ARG A 181 14.17 7.62 -12.88
CA ARG A 181 12.87 7.74 -12.21
C ARG A 181 11.94 8.49 -13.16
N GLU A 182 11.10 7.75 -13.87
CA GLU A 182 10.19 8.30 -14.87
C GLU A 182 9.11 9.06 -14.11
N THR A 183 9.34 10.38 -13.95
CA THR A 183 8.36 11.41 -13.60
C THR A 183 7.67 11.34 -12.22
N THR A 184 7.64 12.47 -11.50
CA THR A 184 6.76 12.69 -10.33
C THR A 184 5.38 13.22 -10.73
N GLN A 185 5.17 13.47 -12.03
CA GLN A 185 3.91 13.88 -12.62
C GLN A 185 3.18 12.67 -13.20
N ALA A 186 1.86 12.68 -13.05
CA ALA A 186 0.96 11.73 -13.67
C ALA A 186 1.20 11.65 -15.19
N SER A 187 1.34 10.43 -15.69
CA SER A 187 1.37 10.15 -17.12
C SER A 187 -0.05 9.99 -17.67
N PRO A 188 -0.29 10.28 -18.96
CA PRO A 188 -1.53 9.93 -19.62
C PRO A 188 -1.82 8.43 -19.48
N VAL A 189 -3.10 8.08 -19.34
CA VAL A 189 -3.52 6.69 -19.28
C VAL A 189 -3.35 6.04 -20.66
N PRO A 190 -2.65 4.90 -20.75
CA PRO A 190 -2.57 4.15 -21.99
C PRO A 190 -3.95 3.62 -22.40
N ALA A 191 -4.36 3.87 -23.63
CA ALA A 191 -5.68 3.47 -24.13
C ALA A 191 -5.89 1.95 -24.08
N GLU A 192 -4.81 1.17 -24.14
CA GLU A 192 -4.82 -0.30 -24.02
C GLU A 192 -5.30 -0.82 -22.65
N ASN A 193 -5.33 0.03 -21.63
CA ASN A 193 -5.89 -0.32 -20.32
C ASN A 193 -7.42 -0.40 -20.37
N LEU A 194 -8.07 0.23 -21.34
CA LEU A 194 -9.53 0.15 -21.48
C LEU A 194 -9.92 -1.10 -22.29
N ARG A 195 -10.58 -2.06 -21.63
CA ARG A 195 -10.96 -3.35 -22.21
C ARG A 195 -12.46 -3.56 -22.24
N ARG A 196 -12.91 -4.30 -23.26
CA ARG A 196 -14.30 -4.70 -23.44
C ARG A 196 -14.42 -6.22 -23.48
N GLU A 197 -15.23 -6.76 -22.60
CA GLU A 197 -15.61 -8.19 -22.56
C GLU A 197 -17.13 -8.26 -22.66
N GLY A 198 -17.65 -8.67 -23.82
CA GLY A 198 -19.08 -8.61 -24.10
C GLY A 198 -19.62 -7.18 -23.99
N SER A 199 -20.67 -6.98 -23.19
CA SER A 199 -21.26 -5.66 -22.89
C SER A 199 -20.51 -4.87 -21.81
N THR A 200 -19.58 -5.50 -21.08
CA THR A 200 -18.85 -4.88 -19.99
C THR A 200 -17.65 -4.08 -20.51
N LEU A 201 -17.54 -2.83 -20.10
CA LEU A 201 -16.36 -1.98 -20.29
C LEU A 201 -15.64 -1.83 -18.95
N PHE A 202 -14.32 -2.05 -18.91
CA PHE A 202 -13.54 -1.92 -17.68
C PHE A 202 -12.09 -1.52 -17.95
N ILE A 203 -11.47 -0.99 -16.91
CA ILE A 203 -10.07 -0.62 -16.85
C ILE A 203 -9.29 -1.83 -16.31
N ASP A 204 -8.31 -2.27 -17.09
CA ASP A 204 -7.32 -3.27 -16.75
C ASP A 204 -5.98 -2.59 -16.39
N GLY A 205 -5.02 -3.35 -15.86
CA GLY A 205 -3.67 -2.86 -15.61
C GLY A 205 -3.52 -1.90 -14.42
N ILE A 206 -4.57 -1.71 -13.61
CA ILE A 206 -4.45 -1.00 -12.32
C ILE A 206 -3.64 -1.88 -11.36
N PRO A 207 -2.44 -1.46 -10.90
CA PRO A 207 -1.62 -2.27 -10.00
C PRO A 207 -2.39 -2.65 -8.74
N MET A 208 -2.22 -3.87 -8.26
CA MET A 208 -2.76 -4.25 -6.97
C MET A 208 -1.83 -3.80 -5.85
N VAL A 209 -2.41 -3.16 -4.84
CA VAL A 209 -1.77 -2.91 -3.54
C VAL A 209 -2.66 -3.57 -2.49
N GLN A 210 -2.13 -4.53 -1.76
CA GLN A 210 -2.90 -5.25 -0.75
C GLN A 210 -2.86 -4.54 0.59
N GLN A 211 -4.02 -4.19 1.13
CA GLN A 211 -4.10 -3.43 2.38
C GLN A 211 -3.80 -4.24 3.66
N GLY A 212 -3.79 -5.58 3.59
CA GLY A 212 -3.76 -6.45 4.76
C GLY A 212 -4.90 -6.18 5.77
N GLN A 213 -4.77 -6.72 6.99
CA GLN A 213 -5.79 -6.57 8.05
C GLN A 213 -5.68 -5.26 8.86
N LYS A 214 -5.04 -4.21 8.31
CA LYS A 214 -4.63 -2.99 9.03
C LYS A 214 -5.63 -1.83 8.97
N GLY A 215 -6.76 -2.01 8.29
CA GLY A 215 -7.69 -0.90 7.99
C GLY A 215 -7.19 0.09 6.94
N TYR A 216 -6.17 -0.30 6.15
CA TYR A 216 -5.50 0.51 5.14
C TYR A 216 -6.25 0.61 3.80
N CYS A 217 -7.57 0.45 3.80
CA CYS A 217 -8.37 0.48 2.57
C CYS A 217 -8.19 1.77 1.77
N ALA A 218 -8.14 2.93 2.45
CA ALA A 218 -7.94 4.23 1.80
C ALA A 218 -6.51 4.42 1.26
N PRO A 219 -5.42 4.26 2.06
CA PRO A 219 -4.06 4.41 1.53
C PRO A 219 -3.74 3.38 0.43
N ALA A 220 -4.19 2.13 0.55
CA ALA A 220 -4.01 1.15 -0.51
C ALA A 220 -4.77 1.55 -1.78
N THR A 221 -6.04 1.95 -1.67
CA THR A 221 -6.83 2.41 -2.84
C THR A 221 -6.18 3.60 -3.53
N LEU A 222 -5.68 4.58 -2.77
CA LEU A 222 -4.98 5.73 -3.32
C LEU A 222 -3.66 5.35 -3.98
N ALA A 223 -2.87 4.47 -3.36
CA ALA A 223 -1.63 3.97 -3.94
C ALA A 223 -1.87 3.34 -5.32
N ARG A 224 -2.94 2.56 -5.46
CA ARG A 224 -3.32 1.93 -6.73
C ARG A 224 -3.64 2.96 -7.81
N VAL A 225 -4.36 4.03 -7.47
CA VAL A 225 -4.69 5.10 -8.42
C VAL A 225 -3.43 5.87 -8.84
N LEU A 226 -2.56 6.21 -7.89
CA LEU A 226 -1.32 6.94 -8.18
C LEU A 226 -0.37 6.11 -9.06
N ARG A 227 -0.16 4.83 -8.71
CA ARG A 227 0.65 3.91 -9.51
C ARG A 227 0.06 3.66 -10.90
N TYR A 228 -1.27 3.66 -11.03
CA TYR A 228 -1.93 3.58 -12.33
C TYR A 228 -1.60 4.77 -13.24
N TYR A 229 -1.35 5.95 -12.66
CA TYR A 229 -0.87 7.13 -13.38
C TYR A 229 0.67 7.23 -13.44
N GLY A 230 1.40 6.16 -13.11
CA GLY A 230 2.86 6.11 -13.15
C GLY A 230 3.55 6.80 -11.96
N ILE A 231 2.82 7.18 -10.92
CA ILE A 231 3.40 7.79 -9.73
C ILE A 231 3.74 6.69 -8.74
N GLU A 232 5.04 6.42 -8.62
CA GLU A 232 5.56 5.49 -7.62
C GLU A 232 5.28 6.02 -6.21
N THR A 233 4.53 5.23 -5.44
CA THR A 233 4.11 5.59 -4.09
C THR A 233 3.95 4.34 -3.23
N ASP A 234 4.21 4.51 -1.93
CA ASP A 234 4.10 3.48 -0.92
C ASP A 234 2.84 3.68 -0.06
N MET A 235 2.11 2.60 0.24
CA MET A 235 0.86 2.73 1.01
C MET A 235 1.09 3.15 2.46
N HIS A 236 2.23 2.84 3.08
CA HIS A 236 2.53 3.25 4.45
C HIS A 236 2.87 4.73 4.51
N GLU A 237 3.55 5.25 3.48
CA GLU A 237 3.70 6.70 3.29
C GLU A 237 2.32 7.37 3.19
N LEU A 238 1.44 6.87 2.33
CA LEU A 238 0.08 7.41 2.22
C LEU A 238 -0.69 7.26 3.52
N ALA A 239 -0.56 6.16 4.26
CA ALA A 239 -1.21 5.99 5.55
C ALA A 239 -0.76 7.06 6.54
N LEU A 240 0.56 7.31 6.63
CA LEU A 240 1.13 8.38 7.45
C LEU A 240 0.55 9.75 7.05
N LEU A 241 0.46 10.04 5.76
CA LEU A 241 -0.05 11.32 5.24
C LEU A 241 -1.58 11.47 5.34
N LEU A 242 -2.34 10.38 5.27
CA LEU A 242 -3.81 10.38 5.35
C LEU A 242 -4.30 10.43 6.81
N GLU A 243 -3.51 9.96 7.77
CA GLU A 243 -3.81 10.07 9.21
C GLU A 243 -3.58 11.49 9.76
N THR A 244 -3.40 12.52 8.91
CA THR A 244 -3.35 13.92 9.35
C THR A 244 -4.77 14.50 9.42
N ASP A 245 -5.45 14.25 10.54
CA ASP A 245 -6.23 15.24 11.31
C ASP A 245 -6.80 14.54 12.57
N ALA A 246 -6.92 15.31 13.66
CA ALA A 246 -7.15 14.83 15.02
C ALA A 246 -8.41 13.95 15.15
N GLY A 247 -8.28 12.62 15.14
CA GLY A 247 -9.46 11.78 15.30
C GLY A 247 -9.36 10.26 15.26
N GLY A 248 -8.19 9.66 14.97
CA GLY A 248 -7.92 8.23 15.18
C GLY A 248 -8.89 7.27 14.49
N GLY A 249 -8.53 6.83 13.29
CA GLY A 249 -9.29 5.91 12.45
C GLY A 249 -9.58 6.56 11.10
N THR A 250 -9.43 5.81 10.00
CA THR A 250 -9.78 6.25 8.65
C THR A 250 -11.28 6.45 8.54
N ARG A 251 -11.80 7.54 9.09
CA ARG A 251 -13.09 8.07 8.66
C ARG A 251 -12.84 8.57 7.25
N VAL A 252 -13.54 8.01 6.27
CA VAL A 252 -13.46 8.39 4.84
C VAL A 252 -13.39 9.92 4.66
N ASN A 253 -14.09 10.66 5.51
CA ASN A 253 -14.11 12.12 5.54
C ASN A 253 -12.79 12.81 5.96
N ALA A 254 -12.02 12.21 6.86
CA ALA A 254 -10.75 12.77 7.35
C ALA A 254 -9.60 12.61 6.34
N ALA A 255 -9.69 11.62 5.44
CA ALA A 255 -8.68 11.37 4.41
C ALA A 255 -8.72 12.39 3.25
N PHE A 256 -9.80 13.17 3.11
CA PHE A 256 -10.04 13.99 1.92
C PHE A 256 -9.08 15.17 1.71
N PRO A 257 -8.73 15.98 2.72
CA PRO A 257 -7.78 17.08 2.51
C PRO A 257 -6.41 16.57 2.05
N SER A 258 -5.96 15.46 2.65
CA SER A 258 -4.71 14.79 2.28
C SER A 258 -4.78 14.18 0.88
N LEU A 259 -5.90 13.55 0.50
CA LEU A 259 -6.14 13.05 -0.86
C LEU A 259 -5.99 14.16 -1.91
N THR A 260 -6.61 15.32 -1.68
CA THR A 260 -6.50 16.47 -2.61
C THR A 260 -5.06 16.95 -2.73
N ARG A 261 -4.33 17.03 -1.61
CA ARG A 261 -2.94 17.47 -1.61
C ARG A 261 -2.06 16.52 -2.42
N VAL A 262 -2.15 15.21 -2.13
CA VAL A 262 -1.37 14.18 -2.84
C VAL A 262 -1.71 14.18 -4.33
N ALA A 263 -3.00 14.23 -4.70
CA ALA A 263 -3.41 14.31 -6.09
C ALA A 263 -2.82 15.55 -6.80
N ARG A 264 -2.88 16.73 -6.16
CA ARG A 264 -2.34 17.97 -6.74
C ARG A 264 -0.83 17.91 -6.91
N GLU A 265 -0.09 17.40 -5.92
CA GLU A 265 1.36 17.22 -5.98
C GLU A 265 1.76 16.27 -7.12
N ALA A 266 0.93 15.27 -7.38
CA ALA A 266 1.03 14.34 -8.50
C ALA A 266 0.60 14.91 -9.88
N GLY A 267 0.12 16.16 -9.95
CA GLY A 267 -0.40 16.72 -11.20
C GLY A 267 -1.78 16.20 -11.61
N LEU A 268 -2.50 15.53 -10.70
CA LEU A 268 -3.86 15.05 -10.91
C LEU A 268 -4.89 16.10 -10.47
N VAL A 269 -5.98 16.16 -11.22
CA VAL A 269 -7.21 16.88 -10.90
C VAL A 269 -8.14 15.94 -10.14
N ARG A 270 -8.76 16.46 -9.08
CA ARG A 270 -9.81 15.79 -8.32
C ARG A 270 -11.17 16.32 -8.75
N THR A 271 -12.04 15.43 -9.22
CA THR A 271 -13.44 15.72 -9.54
C THR A 271 -14.37 14.92 -8.63
N ASP A 272 -15.03 15.61 -7.70
CA ASP A 272 -16.00 15.01 -6.78
C ASP A 272 -17.37 14.91 -7.44
N TYR A 273 -17.90 13.70 -7.54
CA TYR A 273 -19.24 13.46 -8.07
C TYR A 273 -20.29 13.44 -6.96
N TRP A 274 -19.94 12.88 -5.79
CA TRP A 274 -20.81 12.93 -4.63
C TRP A 274 -20.08 12.60 -3.33
N ARG A 275 -20.58 13.13 -2.21
CA ARG A 275 -20.11 12.87 -0.84
C ARG A 275 -21.27 12.92 0.15
N ILE A 276 -21.15 12.14 1.22
CA ILE A 276 -22.09 12.22 2.35
C ILE A 276 -22.19 13.66 2.89
N GLY A 277 -23.41 14.10 3.18
CA GLY A 277 -23.72 15.48 3.59
C GLY A 277 -24.00 16.45 2.43
N ALA A 278 -23.80 16.04 1.17
CA ALA A 278 -24.32 16.74 -0.01
C ALA A 278 -25.63 16.10 -0.49
N GLU A 279 -26.42 16.85 -1.28
CA GLU A 279 -27.58 16.30 -1.99
C GLU A 279 -27.12 15.16 -2.90
N LYS A 280 -27.77 14.00 -2.77
CA LYS A 280 -27.41 12.81 -3.56
C LYS A 280 -27.90 12.99 -4.99
N PRO A 281 -27.02 12.85 -6.01
CA PRO A 281 -27.44 12.99 -7.40
C PRO A 281 -28.48 11.93 -7.73
N ALA A 282 -29.36 12.24 -8.70
CA ALA A 282 -30.28 11.24 -9.23
C ALA A 282 -29.51 9.98 -9.71
N PRO A 283 -30.10 8.78 -9.62
CA PRO A 283 -29.43 7.53 -10.03
C PRO A 283 -28.82 7.60 -11.44
N GLU A 284 -29.48 8.27 -12.38
CA GLU A 284 -28.99 8.42 -13.76
C GLU A 284 -27.76 9.33 -13.84
N ALA A 285 -27.67 10.34 -12.98
CA ALA A 285 -26.49 11.21 -12.87
C ALA A 285 -25.30 10.48 -12.22
N PHE A 286 -25.56 9.65 -11.21
CA PHE A 286 -24.56 8.76 -10.63
C PHE A 286 -24.02 7.77 -11.67
N ALA A 287 -24.91 7.15 -12.45
CA ALA A 287 -24.54 6.25 -13.53
C ALA A 287 -23.72 6.96 -14.62
N ARG A 288 -24.12 8.18 -15.02
CA ARG A 288 -23.37 9.02 -15.98
C ARG A 288 -21.97 9.33 -15.49
N ALA A 289 -21.80 9.76 -14.24
CA ALA A 289 -20.50 10.06 -13.66
C ALA A 289 -19.51 8.87 -13.77
N ILE A 290 -19.99 7.65 -13.50
CA ILE A 290 -19.20 6.43 -13.65
C ILE A 290 -18.80 6.24 -15.12
N ARG A 291 -19.77 6.28 -16.05
CA ARG A 291 -19.50 6.08 -17.48
C ARG A 291 -18.51 7.11 -18.02
N ASP A 292 -18.74 8.39 -17.72
CA ASP A 292 -17.89 9.48 -18.21
C ASP A 292 -16.44 9.31 -17.76
N CYS A 293 -16.18 8.79 -16.56
CA CYS A 293 -14.80 8.51 -16.11
C CYS A 293 -14.23 7.25 -16.76
N ILE A 294 -14.98 6.14 -16.72
CA ILE A 294 -14.52 4.85 -17.23
C ILE A 294 -14.25 4.89 -18.73
N ASP A 295 -15.08 5.59 -19.51
CA ASP A 295 -14.90 5.74 -20.97
C ASP A 295 -13.59 6.46 -21.32
N ARG A 296 -13.07 7.28 -20.39
CA ARG A 296 -11.76 7.96 -20.49
C ARG A 296 -10.61 7.15 -19.87
N GLY A 297 -10.88 5.96 -19.35
CA GLY A 297 -9.90 5.14 -18.66
C GLY A 297 -9.55 5.64 -17.25
N TYR A 298 -10.42 6.43 -16.61
CA TYR A 298 -10.17 6.98 -15.27
C TYR A 298 -10.91 6.17 -14.20
N PRO A 299 -10.21 5.46 -13.30
CA PRO A 299 -10.86 4.76 -12.19
C PRO A 299 -11.44 5.78 -11.19
N LEU A 300 -12.54 5.42 -10.54
CA LEU A 300 -13.13 6.25 -9.49
C LEU A 300 -12.81 5.66 -8.11
N VAL A 301 -12.38 6.51 -7.19
CA VAL A 301 -12.32 6.18 -5.77
C VAL A 301 -13.73 6.16 -5.21
N TRP A 302 -14.11 5.02 -4.65
CA TRP A 302 -15.46 4.71 -4.21
C TRP A 302 -15.46 4.27 -2.75
N ALA A 303 -16.00 5.12 -1.89
CA ALA A 303 -16.23 4.75 -0.50
C ALA A 303 -17.66 4.26 -0.29
N VAL A 304 -17.80 3.17 0.45
CA VAL A 304 -19.07 2.47 0.66
C VAL A 304 -19.31 2.23 2.14
N ASN A 305 -20.59 2.23 2.52
CA ASN A 305 -21.04 1.71 3.79
C ASN A 305 -21.36 0.21 3.64
N ARG A 306 -20.62 -0.66 4.33
CA ARG A 306 -20.87 -2.11 4.26
C ARG A 306 -21.92 -2.63 5.23
N THR A 307 -22.54 -1.78 6.05
CA THR A 307 -23.55 -2.20 7.04
C THR A 307 -24.74 -2.93 6.40
N PHE A 308 -25.07 -2.60 5.15
CA PHE A 308 -26.13 -3.26 4.38
C PHE A 308 -25.58 -3.66 2.99
N PRO A 309 -24.71 -4.67 2.91
CA PRO A 309 -24.04 -5.00 1.67
C PRO A 309 -24.95 -5.87 0.80
N TRP A 310 -24.93 -5.66 -0.51
CA TRP A 310 -25.73 -6.46 -1.45
C TRP A 310 -25.17 -7.87 -1.66
N ASP A 311 -23.89 -8.07 -1.34
CA ASP A 311 -23.17 -9.34 -1.48
C ASP A 311 -23.28 -10.21 -0.21
N GLY A 312 -24.00 -9.74 0.81
CA GLY A 312 -24.22 -10.48 2.05
C GLY A 312 -22.97 -10.66 2.91
N SER A 313 -21.88 -9.89 2.68
CA SER A 313 -20.60 -10.08 3.36
C SER A 313 -20.66 -9.89 4.89
N GLY A 314 -21.73 -9.31 5.44
CA GLY A 314 -21.92 -9.14 6.89
C GLY A 314 -20.88 -8.23 7.58
N GLU A 315 -19.95 -7.66 6.81
CA GLU A 315 -18.89 -6.77 7.30
C GLU A 315 -19.48 -5.40 7.63
N GLN A 316 -19.17 -4.85 8.79
CA GLN A 316 -19.69 -3.54 9.19
C GLN A 316 -18.67 -2.41 8.96
N GLY A 317 -19.19 -1.20 8.76
CA GLY A 317 -18.38 0.03 8.65
C GLY A 317 -18.06 0.47 7.22
N GLY A 318 -17.40 1.63 7.14
CA GLY A 318 -16.95 2.22 5.89
C GLY A 318 -15.80 1.44 5.25
N HIS A 319 -15.72 1.47 3.93
CA HIS A 319 -14.64 0.84 3.17
C HIS A 319 -14.37 1.60 1.88
N MET A 320 -13.13 1.61 1.42
CA MET A 320 -12.72 2.32 0.20
C MET A 320 -12.24 1.32 -0.86
N ARG A 321 -12.75 1.49 -2.08
CA ARG A 321 -12.55 0.62 -3.25
C ARG A 321 -12.38 1.47 -4.52
N LEU A 322 -12.14 0.81 -5.65
CA LEU A 322 -12.19 1.45 -6.97
C LEU A 322 -13.40 0.98 -7.76
N VAL A 323 -14.13 1.90 -8.39
CA VAL A 323 -14.94 1.56 -9.57
C VAL A 323 -14.01 1.57 -10.76
N VAL A 324 -13.97 0.45 -11.47
CA VAL A 324 -13.05 0.21 -12.60
C VAL A 324 -13.80 -0.12 -13.88
N GLY A 325 -15.12 -0.21 -13.86
CA GLY A 325 -15.89 -0.51 -15.05
C GLY A 325 -17.39 -0.48 -14.84
N TYR A 326 -18.13 -0.74 -15.90
CA TYR A 326 -19.57 -0.88 -15.88
C TYR A 326 -20.05 -1.81 -17.00
N ASP A 327 -21.25 -2.34 -16.83
CA ASP A 327 -22.03 -2.99 -17.86
C ASP A 327 -23.41 -2.34 -17.92
N ALA A 328 -23.63 -1.51 -18.94
CA ALA A 328 -24.87 -0.76 -19.11
C ALA A 328 -26.04 -1.66 -19.56
N ALA A 329 -25.77 -2.81 -20.20
CA ALA A 329 -26.82 -3.73 -20.60
C ALA A 329 -27.37 -4.52 -19.39
N GLN A 330 -26.55 -4.67 -18.34
CA GLN A 330 -26.89 -5.41 -17.13
C GLN A 330 -27.17 -4.52 -15.91
N ASP A 331 -27.07 -3.20 -16.04
CA ASP A 331 -27.12 -2.25 -14.91
C ASP A 331 -26.19 -2.67 -13.75
N THR A 332 -24.95 -3.02 -14.09
CA THR A 332 -23.92 -3.37 -13.09
C THR A 332 -22.71 -2.47 -13.19
N LEU A 333 -22.06 -2.24 -12.04
CA LEU A 333 -20.71 -1.71 -12.00
C LEU A 333 -19.70 -2.83 -11.79
N VAL A 334 -18.49 -2.61 -12.30
CA VAL A 334 -17.32 -3.43 -12.00
C VAL A 334 -16.45 -2.66 -11.02
N TYR A 335 -16.09 -3.28 -9.91
CA TYR A 335 -15.24 -2.68 -8.90
C TYR A 335 -14.08 -3.59 -8.53
N SER A 336 -13.04 -2.95 -8.01
CA SER A 336 -11.81 -3.56 -7.57
C SER A 336 -11.56 -3.23 -6.10
N ASP A 337 -11.32 -4.27 -5.30
CA ASP A 337 -10.97 -4.15 -3.88
C ASP A 337 -9.47 -4.40 -3.66
N SER A 338 -8.92 -3.91 -2.56
CA SER A 338 -7.49 -4.05 -2.21
C SER A 338 -7.16 -5.37 -1.48
N TRP A 339 -7.94 -6.43 -1.74
CA TRP A 339 -7.80 -7.78 -1.16
C TRP A 339 -7.25 -8.80 -2.17
N GLY A 340 -6.31 -8.38 -3.02
CA GLY A 340 -5.58 -9.25 -3.95
C GLY A 340 -6.35 -9.64 -5.23
N ALA A 341 -5.78 -10.57 -6.02
CA ALA A 341 -6.21 -10.82 -7.40
C ALA A 341 -7.68 -11.23 -7.56
N LYS A 342 -8.20 -12.01 -6.61
CA LYS A 342 -9.62 -12.43 -6.61
C LYS A 342 -10.60 -11.28 -6.43
N SER A 343 -10.10 -10.12 -5.99
CA SER A 343 -10.91 -8.91 -5.80
C SER A 343 -10.68 -7.86 -6.87
N LEU A 344 -9.96 -8.18 -7.95
CA LEU A 344 -9.69 -7.23 -9.03
C LEU A 344 -10.94 -6.84 -9.83
N ARG A 345 -11.85 -7.79 -10.06
CA ARG A 345 -13.03 -7.64 -10.95
C ARG A 345 -14.29 -8.22 -10.31
N LYS A 346 -14.83 -7.54 -9.30
CA LYS A 346 -16.11 -7.87 -8.68
C LYS A 346 -17.24 -7.04 -9.31
N ARG A 347 -18.49 -7.48 -9.13
CA ARG A 347 -19.68 -6.84 -9.70
C ARG A 347 -20.69 -6.46 -8.62
N ALA A 348 -21.31 -5.30 -8.79
CA ALA A 348 -22.43 -4.85 -7.97
C ALA A 348 -23.57 -4.38 -8.87
N PRO A 349 -24.84 -4.70 -8.55
CA PRO A 349 -25.98 -4.02 -9.16
C PRO A 349 -25.85 -2.51 -8.93
N LEU A 350 -26.09 -1.71 -9.97
CA LEU A 350 -25.88 -0.28 -9.95
C LEU A 350 -26.77 0.42 -8.89
N GLU A 351 -28.00 -0.03 -8.74
CA GLU A 351 -28.93 0.44 -7.70
C GLU A 351 -28.37 0.19 -6.29
N ALA A 352 -27.88 -1.03 -6.04
CA ALA A 352 -27.34 -1.40 -4.74
C ALA A 352 -26.09 -0.59 -4.42
N ALA A 353 -25.21 -0.43 -5.40
CA ALA A 353 -24.03 0.39 -5.28
C ALA A 353 -24.35 1.85 -5.01
N TYR A 354 -25.31 2.42 -5.75
CA TYR A 354 -25.82 3.75 -5.49
C TYR A 354 -26.28 3.86 -4.04
N GLY A 355 -27.05 2.89 -3.53
CA GLY A 355 -27.52 2.85 -2.14
C GLY A 355 -26.40 2.93 -1.10
N VAL A 356 -25.36 2.09 -1.25
CA VAL A 356 -24.27 1.98 -0.25
C VAL A 356 -23.17 3.01 -0.40
N THR A 357 -23.13 3.77 -1.50
CA THR A 357 -22.08 4.77 -1.71
C THR A 357 -22.15 5.80 -0.58
N GLU A 358 -21.00 6.15 -0.01
CA GLU A 358 -20.78 7.32 0.88
C GLU A 358 -19.95 8.41 0.21
N PHE A 359 -19.15 8.05 -0.80
CA PHE A 359 -18.31 8.97 -1.56
C PHE A 359 -17.95 8.42 -2.93
N LEU A 360 -17.95 9.28 -3.94
CA LEU A 360 -17.49 8.97 -5.30
C LEU A 360 -16.68 10.15 -5.86
N THR A 361 -15.41 9.91 -6.16
CA THR A 361 -14.51 10.91 -6.77
C THR A 361 -13.65 10.26 -7.84
N CYS A 362 -13.20 11.08 -8.78
CA CYS A 362 -12.21 10.68 -9.76
C CYS A 362 -10.95 11.53 -9.56
N LEU A 363 -9.80 10.86 -9.52
CA LEU A 363 -8.50 11.49 -9.72
C LEU A 363 -8.10 11.22 -11.17
N HIS A 364 -7.83 12.26 -11.94
CA HIS A 364 -7.49 12.14 -13.35
C HIS A 364 -6.47 13.20 -13.77
N PRO A 365 -5.72 13.00 -14.86
CA PRO A 365 -4.85 14.03 -15.41
C PRO A 365 -5.65 15.29 -15.77
N ALA A 366 -5.00 16.45 -15.75
CA ALA A 366 -5.62 17.66 -16.29
C ALA A 366 -5.96 17.46 -17.77
N GLU A 367 -7.17 17.81 -18.18
CA GLU A 367 -7.53 17.83 -19.60
C GLU A 367 -6.76 18.98 -20.30
N PRO A 368 -6.24 18.75 -21.52
CA PRO A 368 -5.46 19.75 -22.25
C PRO A 368 -6.25 20.99 -22.66
#